data_AF-A0A7S3CSM7-F1
#
_entry.id   AF-A0A7S3CSM7-F1
#
_cell.length_a   1.000
_cell.length_b   1.000
_cell.length_c   1.000
_cell.angle_alpha   90.00
_cell.angle_beta   90.00
_cell.angle_gamma   90.00
#
_symmetry.space_group_name_H-M   'P 1'
#
loop_
_entity.id
_entity.type
_entity.pdbx_description
1 polymer ?
#
loop_
_entity_poly.entity_id
_entity_poly.type
_entity_poly.pdbx_seq_one_letter_code
_entity_poly.pdbx_strand_id
1 'polypeptide(L)'
;MGIESSLMKDADGKDIDDFYEMPNGCICCASKDDLINTLDSMLEKRKDIEYILVETNGLADSSQLIQSFWLDEGLCSKVRLHQAISVVDTLTFSKKLESELVVEDKDRQNSLPENELLLRQLLHADKILLNKVDLLQ
;
A
#
# COMPACT_ATOMS: atom_id res chain seq x y z
N MET A 1 -11.67 14.97 -4.02
CA MET A 1 -12.80 14.23 -3.42
C MET A 1 -13.39 13.34 -4.50
N GLY A 2 -13.10 12.04 -4.43
CA GLY A 2 -13.44 11.07 -5.47
C GLY A 2 -14.94 10.78 -5.48
N ILE A 3 -15.50 10.68 -6.68
CA ILE A 3 -16.90 10.37 -6.98
C ILE A 3 -17.38 8.99 -6.48
N GLU A 4 -16.49 8.20 -5.87
CA GLU A 4 -16.77 6.80 -5.53
C GLU A 4 -17.51 6.63 -4.20
N SER A 5 -17.32 7.53 -3.20
CA SER A 5 -18.04 7.41 -1.92
C SER A 5 -19.54 7.73 -2.04
N SER A 6 -19.92 8.55 -3.03
CA SER A 6 -21.30 9.03 -3.20
C SER A 6 -22.28 7.97 -3.76
N LEU A 7 -21.81 6.76 -4.09
CA LEU A 7 -22.62 5.69 -4.68
C LEU A 7 -22.84 4.49 -3.74
N MET A 8 -22.28 4.57 -2.54
CA MET A 8 -22.24 3.46 -1.59
C MET A 8 -23.35 3.67 -0.54
N LYS A 9 -24.43 2.89 -0.68
CA LYS A 9 -25.60 2.90 0.23
C LYS A 9 -25.85 1.51 0.79
N ASP A 10 -26.20 1.40 2.07
CA ASP A 10 -26.68 0.14 2.64
C ASP A 10 -28.08 -0.23 2.12
N ALA A 11 -28.59 -1.41 2.51
CA ALA A 11 -29.92 -1.90 2.13
C ALA A 11 -31.07 -0.98 2.56
N ASP A 12 -30.81 -0.08 3.52
CA ASP A 12 -31.75 0.90 4.06
C ASP A 12 -31.56 2.31 3.44
N GLY A 13 -30.66 2.44 2.46
CA GLY A 13 -30.42 3.68 1.72
C GLY A 13 -29.60 4.73 2.46
N LYS A 14 -28.95 4.37 3.57
CA LYS A 14 -28.06 5.22 4.34
C LYS A 14 -26.65 5.20 3.73
N ASP A 15 -25.98 6.34 3.79
CA ASP A 15 -24.56 6.42 3.45
C ASP A 15 -23.79 5.46 4.36
N ILE A 16 -23.06 4.52 3.75
CA ILE A 16 -22.18 3.60 4.48
C ILE A 16 -20.91 4.32 4.89
N ASP A 17 -20.39 3.99 6.08
CA ASP A 17 -19.10 4.49 6.58
C ASP A 17 -18.01 4.28 5.51
N ASP A 18 -16.95 5.11 5.51
CA ASP A 18 -15.86 5.14 4.50
C ASP A 18 -15.02 3.84 4.42
N PHE A 19 -15.43 2.79 5.14
CA PHE A 19 -14.81 1.48 5.13
C PHE A 19 -15.84 0.35 5.21
N TYR A 20 -15.52 -0.76 4.55
CA TYR A 20 -16.35 -1.95 4.51
C TYR A 20 -15.70 -3.09 5.29
N GLU A 21 -16.36 -3.56 6.36
CA GLU A 21 -15.95 -4.77 7.07
C GLU A 21 -16.51 -6.02 6.38
N MET A 22 -15.60 -6.90 6.00
CA MET A 22 -15.91 -8.20 5.42
C MET A 22 -16.21 -9.23 6.53
N PRO A 23 -17.05 -10.25 6.27
CA PRO A 23 -17.40 -11.27 7.26
C PRO A 23 -16.22 -12.08 7.82
N ASN A 24 -15.07 -12.05 7.13
CA ASN A 24 -13.83 -12.72 7.54
C ASN A 24 -12.92 -11.82 8.39
N GLY A 25 -13.37 -10.62 8.76
CA GLY A 25 -12.61 -9.67 9.59
C GLY A 25 -11.68 -8.74 8.80
N CYS A 26 -11.64 -8.81 7.47
CA CYS A 26 -10.94 -7.83 6.64
C CYS A 26 -11.70 -6.51 6.58
N ILE A 27 -10.98 -5.40 6.42
CA ILE A 27 -11.59 -4.09 6.20
C ILE A 27 -11.03 -3.50 4.91
N CYS A 28 -11.93 -3.05 4.03
CA CYS A 28 -11.57 -2.37 2.78
C CYS A 28 -11.85 -0.87 2.90
N CYS A 29 -10.86 -0.03 2.64
CA CYS A 29 -10.98 1.43 2.61
C CYS A 29 -10.58 1.97 1.21
N ALA A 30 -11.21 3.07 0.78
CA ALA A 30 -11.04 3.58 -0.59
C ALA A 30 -9.77 4.43 -0.79
N SER A 31 -9.28 5.12 0.25
CA SER A 31 -8.11 5.99 0.15
C SER A 31 -7.19 5.94 1.38
N LYS A 32 -6.03 6.60 1.26
CA LYS A 32 -5.05 6.71 2.35
C LYS A 32 -5.59 7.47 3.56
N ASP A 33 -6.29 8.58 3.33
CA ASP A 33 -6.87 9.37 4.42
C ASP A 33 -7.99 8.57 5.11
N ASP A 34 -8.71 7.74 4.33
CA ASP A 34 -9.72 6.83 4.86
C ASP A 34 -9.08 5.73 5.72
N LEU A 35 -7.90 5.22 5.35
CA LEU A 35 -7.20 4.19 6.12
C LEU A 35 -6.95 4.64 7.56
N ILE A 36 -6.46 5.86 7.78
CA ILE A 36 -6.11 6.34 9.12
C ILE A 36 -7.35 6.45 10.01
N ASN A 37 -8.41 7.09 9.50
CA ASN A 37 -9.69 7.22 10.20
C ASN A 37 -10.35 5.87 10.47
N THR A 38 -10.23 4.94 9.51
CA THR A 38 -10.75 3.57 9.63
C THR A 38 -10.01 2.80 10.71
N LEU A 39 -8.68 2.87 10.74
CA LEU A 39 -7.87 2.22 11.75
C LEU A 39 -8.19 2.77 13.14
N ASP A 40 -8.33 4.08 13.28
CA ASP A 40 -8.67 4.70 14.57
C ASP A 40 -10.04 4.24 15.07
N SER A 41 -11.06 4.31 14.20
CA SER A 41 -12.42 3.84 14.49
C SER A 41 -12.47 2.34 14.82
N MET A 42 -11.65 1.53 14.14
CA MET A 42 -11.55 0.09 14.39
C MET A 42 -10.93 -0.19 15.76
N LEU A 43 -9.84 0.49 16.11
CA LEU A 43 -9.11 0.31 17.37
C LEU A 43 -9.93 0.75 18.58
N GLU A 44 -10.86 1.70 18.40
CA GLU A 44 -11.81 2.07 19.45
C GLU A 44 -12.84 0.97 19.74
N LYS A 45 -13.31 0.28 18.68
CA LYS A 45 -14.32 -0.80 18.78
C LYS A 45 -13.71 -2.14 19.20
N ARG A 46 -12.49 -2.45 18.76
CA ARG A 46 -11.80 -3.73 18.99
C ARG A 46 -10.46 -3.53 19.70
N LYS A 47 -10.44 -3.87 21.00
CA LYS A 47 -9.25 -3.77 21.85
C LYS A 47 -8.37 -5.02 21.87
N ASP A 48 -8.79 -6.08 21.17
CA ASP A 48 -8.16 -7.40 21.09
C ASP A 48 -7.29 -7.57 19.83
N ILE A 49 -7.13 -6.52 19.02
CA ILE A 49 -6.29 -6.57 17.82
C ILE A 49 -4.81 -6.54 18.21
N GLU A 50 -4.11 -7.63 17.90
CA GLU A 50 -2.65 -7.74 18.14
C GLU A 50 -1.82 -7.29 16.94
N TYR A 51 -2.32 -7.53 15.72
CA TYR A 51 -1.62 -7.23 14.47
C TYR A 51 -2.57 -6.72 13.40
N ILE A 52 -2.06 -5.79 12.59
CA ILE A 52 -2.76 -5.20 11.46
C ILE A 52 -1.89 -5.40 10.23
N LEU A 53 -2.47 -6.01 9.19
CA LEU A 53 -1.84 -6.10 7.87
C LEU A 53 -2.53 -5.11 6.95
N VAL A 54 -1.75 -4.16 6.43
CA VAL A 54 -2.23 -3.19 5.44
C VAL A 54 -1.77 -3.65 4.06
N GLU A 55 -2.73 -4.01 3.22
CA GLU A 55 -2.49 -4.22 1.79
C GLU A 55 -2.66 -2.88 1.07
N THR A 56 -1.64 -2.47 0.32
CA THR A 56 -1.71 -1.29 -0.53
C THR A 56 -1.95 -1.71 -1.98
N ASN A 57 -2.56 -0.84 -2.78
CA ASN A 57 -2.56 -1.05 -4.22
C ASN A 57 -1.11 -1.02 -4.77
N GLY A 58 -0.89 -1.65 -5.93
CA GLY A 58 0.44 -1.73 -6.55
C GLY A 58 1.05 -0.39 -6.97
N LEU A 59 0.28 0.70 -6.87
CA LEU A 59 0.69 2.06 -7.24
C LEU A 59 0.96 2.97 -6.01
N ALA A 60 0.84 2.44 -4.80
CA ALA A 60 1.01 3.22 -3.59
C ALA A 60 2.50 3.50 -3.31
N ASP A 61 2.80 4.75 -2.94
CA ASP A 61 4.11 5.12 -2.41
C ASP A 61 4.18 4.75 -0.91
N SER A 62 4.93 3.69 -0.60
CA SER A 62 5.09 3.17 0.76
C SER A 62 5.62 4.24 1.73
N SER A 63 6.44 5.17 1.26
CA SER A 63 7.00 6.26 2.08
C SER A 63 5.90 7.13 2.67
N GLN A 64 4.89 7.47 1.85
CA GLN A 64 3.78 8.31 2.29
C GLN A 64 2.91 7.60 3.32
N LEU A 65 2.72 6.29 3.16
CA LEU A 65 1.94 5.48 4.10
C LEU A 65 2.66 5.39 5.45
N ILE A 66 3.95 5.06 5.43
CA ILE A 66 4.82 4.99 6.61
C ILE A 66 4.81 6.31 7.38
N GLN A 67 4.93 7.44 6.66
CA GLN A 67 4.94 8.76 7.27
C GLN A 67 3.64 9.06 8.01
N SER A 68 2.48 8.63 7.50
CA SER A 68 1.20 8.84 8.19
C SER A 68 1.10 8.10 9.52
N PHE A 69 1.68 6.90 9.64
CA PHE A 69 1.75 6.20 10.92
C PHE A 69 2.64 6.90 11.97
N TRP A 70 3.58 7.75 11.53
CA TRP A 70 4.52 8.46 12.39
C TRP A 70 4.08 9.89 12.73
N LEU A 71 3.29 10.54 11.88
CA LEU A 71 2.87 11.93 12.07
C LEU A 71 1.49 12.05 12.73
N ASP A 72 0.66 11.02 12.64
CA ASP A 72 -0.68 11.04 13.23
C ASP A 72 -0.62 10.73 14.73
N GLU A 73 -0.95 11.71 15.58
CA GLU A 73 -0.95 11.55 17.04
C GLU A 73 -1.93 10.47 17.53
N GLY A 74 -3.05 10.29 16.82
CA GLY A 74 -4.07 9.29 17.14
C GLY A 74 -3.53 7.87 16.97
N LEU A 75 -2.89 7.60 15.84
CA LEU A 75 -2.28 6.30 15.56
C LEU A 75 -0.97 6.06 16.30
N CYS A 76 -0.10 7.07 16.44
CA CYS A 76 1.21 6.92 17.09
C CYS A 76 1.13 6.36 18.51
N SER A 77 0.04 6.62 19.23
CA SER A 77 -0.19 6.12 20.59
C SER A 77 -0.82 4.72 20.64
N LYS A 78 -1.50 4.29 19.57
CA LYS A 78 -2.30 3.05 19.53
C LYS A 78 -1.65 1.93 18.72
N VAL A 79 -0.88 2.28 17.68
CA VAL A 79 -0.23 1.33 16.77
C VAL A 79 1.19 1.75 16.47
N ARG A 80 2.02 0.79 16.08
CA ARG A 80 3.39 1.01 15.63
C ARG A 80 3.63 0.25 14.35
N LEU A 81 4.23 0.91 13.35
CA LEU A 81 4.68 0.23 12.15
C LEU A 81 5.73 -0.82 12.53
N HIS A 82 5.44 -2.09 12.23
CA HIS A 82 6.34 -3.20 12.52
C HIS A 82 7.32 -3.45 11.37
N GLN A 83 6.81 -3.73 10.17
CA GLN A 83 7.60 -4.03 8.97
C GLN A 83 6.85 -3.58 7.72
N ALA A 84 7.59 -3.09 6.73
CA ALA A 84 7.16 -2.93 5.35
C ALA A 84 7.67 -4.12 4.51
N ILE A 85 6.77 -4.77 3.78
CA ILE A 85 7.10 -5.93 2.94
C ILE A 85 6.74 -5.60 1.49
N SER A 86 7.69 -5.70 0.58
CA SER A 86 7.44 -5.58 -0.85
C SER A 86 7.43 -6.95 -1.50
N VAL A 87 6.36 -7.27 -2.21
CA VAL A 87 6.24 -8.49 -3.01
C VAL A 87 6.59 -8.17 -4.46
N VAL A 88 7.58 -8.86 -5.01
CA VAL A 88 8.14 -8.57 -6.33
C VAL A 88 7.87 -9.75 -7.26
N ASP A 89 7.21 -9.46 -8.39
CA ASP A 89 7.13 -10.39 -9.51
C ASP A 89 8.50 -10.50 -10.19
N THR A 90 9.19 -11.63 -10.03
CA THR A 90 10.58 -11.77 -10.47
C THR A 90 10.73 -11.76 -11.99
N LEU A 91 9.78 -12.29 -12.74
CA LEU A 91 9.82 -12.28 -14.20
C LEU A 91 9.74 -10.85 -14.73
N THR A 92 8.82 -10.06 -14.20
CA THR A 92 8.62 -8.66 -14.60
C THR A 92 9.82 -7.82 -14.19
N PHE A 93 10.34 -8.05 -12.98
CA PHE A 93 11.51 -7.35 -12.47
C PHE A 93 12.78 -7.65 -13.29
N SER A 94 13.04 -8.91 -13.65
CA SER A 94 14.21 -9.29 -14.47
C SER A 94 14.19 -8.59 -15.82
N LYS A 95 13.05 -8.61 -16.51
CA LYS A 95 12.87 -7.94 -17.81
C LYS A 95 13.12 -6.43 -17.73
N LYS A 96 12.68 -5.79 -16.63
CA LYS A 96 12.92 -4.37 -16.39
C LYS A 96 14.40 -4.06 -16.17
N LEU A 97 15.09 -4.86 -15.35
CA LEU A 97 16.54 -4.70 -15.14
C LEU A 97 17.34 -4.86 -16.43
N GLU A 98 17.05 -5.88 -17.23
CA GLU A 98 17.68 -6.10 -18.54
C GLU A 98 17.47 -4.89 -19.45
N SER A 99 16.25 -4.32 -19.48
CA SER A 99 15.95 -3.16 -20.31
C SER A 99 16.74 -1.90 -19.89
N GLU A 100 16.98 -1.70 -18.59
CA GLU A 100 17.75 -0.55 -18.08
C GLU A 100 19.26 -0.69 -18.29
N LEU A 101 19.78 -1.92 -18.25
CA LEU A 101 21.19 -2.22 -18.53
C LEU A 101 21.56 -2.02 -20.01
N VAL A 102 20.59 -2.14 -20.93
CA VAL A 102 20.81 -1.90 -22.37
C VAL A 102 20.86 -0.40 -22.71
N VAL A 103 20.39 0.48 -21.82
CA VAL A 103 20.50 1.94 -21.97
C VAL A 103 21.85 2.43 -21.42
N GLU A 104 22.94 2.00 -22.05
CA GLU A 104 24.29 2.40 -21.65
C GLU A 104 24.85 3.63 -22.39
N ASP A 105 24.25 4.17 -23.47
CA ASP A 105 25.10 5.05 -24.30
C ASP A 105 24.57 6.37 -24.90
N LYS A 106 23.29 6.79 -24.85
CA LYS A 106 22.92 8.03 -25.59
C LYS A 106 22.06 9.13 -24.94
N ASP A 107 21.14 8.87 -24.02
CA ASP A 107 20.16 9.92 -23.63
C ASP A 107 19.74 9.93 -22.15
N ARG A 108 20.68 9.69 -21.21
CA ARG A 108 20.40 9.60 -19.76
C ARG A 108 20.01 10.92 -19.05
N GLN A 109 19.74 12.01 -19.76
CA GLN A 109 19.65 13.34 -19.12
C GLN A 109 18.25 13.83 -18.73
N ASN A 110 17.13 13.20 -19.12
CA ASN A 110 15.83 13.86 -18.89
C ASN A 110 14.58 12.99 -18.68
N SER A 111 14.70 11.69 -18.47
CA SER A 111 13.58 10.86 -18.04
C SER A 111 13.74 10.51 -16.56
N LEU A 112 12.78 10.90 -15.72
CA LEU A 112 12.58 10.21 -14.45
C LEU A 112 12.47 8.71 -14.80
N PRO A 113 13.20 7.81 -14.13
CA PRO A 113 13.13 6.40 -14.48
C PRO A 113 11.67 5.96 -14.35
N GLU A 114 11.09 5.33 -15.39
CA GLU A 114 9.74 4.74 -15.34
C GLU A 114 9.54 3.78 -14.14
N ASN A 115 10.65 3.37 -13.52
CA ASN A 115 10.73 2.49 -12.37
C ASN A 115 10.92 3.23 -11.03
N GLU A 116 10.77 4.55 -10.94
CA GLU A 116 10.98 5.29 -9.69
C GLU A 116 10.08 4.77 -8.56
N LEU A 117 8.79 4.52 -8.83
CA LEU A 117 7.88 3.98 -7.82
C LEU A 117 8.30 2.59 -7.36
N LEU A 118 8.70 1.72 -8.29
CA LEU A 118 9.21 0.38 -7.99
C LEU A 118 10.44 0.47 -7.08
N LEU A 119 11.41 1.32 -7.43
CA LEU A 119 12.61 1.55 -6.63
C LEU A 119 12.26 2.08 -5.24
N ARG A 120 11.34 3.05 -5.14
CA ARG A 120 10.88 3.58 -3.85
C ARG A 120 10.22 2.51 -2.99
N GLN A 121 9.37 1.67 -3.56
CA GLN A 121 8.74 0.56 -2.83
C GLN A 121 9.80 -0.40 -2.29
N LEU A 122 10.79 -0.78 -3.11
CA LEU A 122 11.89 -1.66 -2.69
C LEU A 122 12.79 -1.03 -1.62
N LEU A 123 13.10 0.27 -1.74
CA LEU A 123 13.99 0.98 -0.80
C LEU A 123 13.38 1.14 0.59
N HIS A 124 12.05 1.24 0.69
CA HIS A 124 11.35 1.37 1.97
C HIS A 124 10.93 0.01 2.57
N ALA A 125 11.20 -1.10 1.89
CA ALA A 125 10.88 -2.42 2.39
C ALA A 125 11.93 -2.92 3.38
N ASP A 126 11.48 -3.39 4.54
CA ASP A 126 12.32 -4.14 5.47
C ASP A 126 12.61 -5.54 4.93
N LYS A 127 11.68 -6.10 4.14
CA LYS A 127 11.79 -7.41 3.50
C LYS A 127 11.24 -7.37 2.08
N ILE A 128 11.94 -8.08 1.19
CA ILE A 128 11.52 -8.27 -0.19
C ILE A 128 11.17 -9.73 -0.40
N LEU A 129 9.93 -10.01 -0.78
CA LEU A 129 9.45 -11.33 -1.14
C LEU A 129 9.49 -11.48 -2.66
N LEU A 130 10.36 -12.36 -3.15
CA LEU A 130 10.46 -12.69 -4.56
C LEU A 130 9.40 -13.73 -4.92
N ASN A 131 8.43 -13.34 -5.73
CA ASN A 131 7.32 -14.17 -6.18
C ASN A 131 7.49 -14.57 -7.66
N LYS A 132 6.93 -15.72 -8.04
CA LYS A 132 7.03 -16.31 -9.39
C LYS A 132 8.46 -16.64 -9.83
N VAL A 133 9.30 -17.04 -8.87
CA VAL A 133 10.69 -17.44 -9.12
C VAL A 133 10.79 -18.65 -10.05
N ASP A 134 9.74 -19.47 -10.13
CA ASP A 134 9.59 -20.60 -11.03
C ASP A 134 9.52 -20.20 -12.52
N LEU A 135 9.23 -18.94 -12.82
CA LEU A 135 9.18 -18.40 -14.19
C LEU A 135 10.54 -17.88 -14.69
N LEU A 136 11.58 -17.91 -13.84
CA LEU A 136 12.96 -17.62 -14.26
C LEU A 136 13.54 -18.89 -14.89
N GLN A 137 13.59 -18.93 -16.23
CA GLN A 137 14.17 -20.02 -17.01
C GLN A 137 15.43 -19.58 -17.74
#